data_AF-A0A960WBK4-F1
#
_entry.id   AF-A0A960WBK4-F1
#
_cell.length_a   1.000
_cell.length_b   1.000
_cell.length_c   1.000
_cell.angle_alpha   90.00
_cell.angle_beta   90.00
_cell.angle_gamma   90.00
#
_symmetry.space_group_name_H-M   'P 1'
#
loop_
_entity.id
_entity.type
_entity.pdbx_description
1 polymer ?
#
loop_
_entity_poly.entity_id
_entity_poly.type
_entity_poly.pdbx_seq_one_letter_code
_entity_poly.pdbx_strand_id
1 'polypeptide(L)'
;IQGNDPLMPHFLNVKYIISKNPLSAPFLSEKNVIYHTDDSGNSIPTMFLYENTQCFPRCFLIPVPQDNHCSPDRAFEYFAEQNTVPVSAHIVKYTPNSVLVTCHTVAQSYLILSDCLFPGWKAEVNGKQHRILPVKTAFRALLLQEGQNRIGFYFRPDSLLIGGFITCGTLIFYMTVVVYLLRKRVKI
;
A
#
# COMPACT_ATOMS: atom_id res chain seq x y z
N ILE A 1 -15.64 15.70 -8.97
CA ILE A 1 -14.93 15.82 -7.68
C ILE A 1 -15.87 16.56 -6.75
N GLN A 2 -16.88 15.86 -6.23
CA GLN A 2 -17.94 16.47 -5.44
C GLN A 2 -18.36 15.42 -4.42
N GLY A 3 -17.64 15.38 -3.32
CA GLY A 3 -17.85 14.48 -2.20
C GLY A 3 -17.35 15.20 -0.97
N ASN A 4 -18.26 15.49 -0.05
CA ASN A 4 -18.06 16.33 1.13
C ASN A 4 -17.33 15.57 2.26
N ASP A 5 -16.50 14.58 1.92
CA ASP A 5 -15.75 13.81 2.90
C ASP A 5 -14.47 14.58 3.27
N PRO A 6 -14.31 15.05 4.51
CA PRO A 6 -13.13 15.79 4.96
C PRO A 6 -11.85 14.94 4.94
N LEU A 7 -11.99 13.62 4.78
CA LEU A 7 -10.90 12.65 4.66
C LEU A 7 -11.03 11.94 3.30
N MET A 8 -10.79 12.66 2.20
CA MET A 8 -10.80 12.05 0.87
C MET A 8 -9.73 10.93 0.82
N PRO A 9 -10.10 9.63 0.86
CA PRO A 9 -9.13 8.55 1.12
C PRO A 9 -8.10 8.36 -0.01
N HIS A 10 -8.42 8.91 -1.18
CA HIS A 10 -7.70 8.65 -2.43
C HIS A 10 -6.35 9.37 -2.54
N PHE A 11 -6.07 10.38 -1.70
CA PHE A 11 -4.84 11.18 -1.81
C PHE A 11 -3.94 11.15 -0.57
N LEU A 12 -4.22 10.26 0.39
CA LEU A 12 -3.46 10.18 1.65
C LEU A 12 -1.96 9.95 1.44
N ASN A 13 -1.55 9.30 0.35
CA ASN A 13 -0.15 8.98 0.05
C ASN A 13 0.41 9.78 -1.16
N VAL A 14 -0.26 10.86 -1.56
CA VAL A 14 0.14 11.70 -2.70
C VAL A 14 0.55 13.07 -2.20
N LYS A 15 1.86 13.34 -2.22
CA LYS A 15 2.43 14.62 -1.78
C LYS A 15 2.34 15.71 -2.85
N TYR A 16 2.53 15.36 -4.12
CA TYR A 16 2.53 16.31 -5.23
C TYR A 16 1.53 15.89 -6.31
N ILE A 17 0.78 16.86 -6.82
CA ILE A 17 -0.21 16.65 -7.88
C ILE A 17 0.16 17.58 -9.05
N ILE A 18 0.15 17.03 -10.26
CA ILE A 18 0.32 17.80 -11.50
C ILE A 18 -1.02 17.76 -12.25
N SER A 19 -1.52 18.92 -12.64
CA SER A 19 -2.77 19.05 -13.39
C SER A 19 -2.61 19.97 -14.58
N LYS A 20 -3.32 19.70 -15.68
CA LYS A 20 -3.38 20.62 -16.84
C LYS A 20 -4.33 21.79 -16.59
N ASN A 21 -5.35 21.59 -15.76
CA ASN A 21 -6.33 22.61 -15.39
C ASN A 21 -6.11 23.04 -13.94
N PRO A 22 -6.39 24.31 -13.59
CA PRO A 22 -6.28 24.76 -12.22
C PRO A 22 -7.24 23.96 -11.32
N LEU A 23 -6.73 23.47 -10.19
CA LEU A 23 -7.49 22.76 -9.19
C LEU A 23 -7.75 23.70 -8.00
N SER A 24 -8.99 23.74 -7.53
CA SER A 24 -9.34 24.44 -6.30
C SER A 24 -9.78 23.43 -5.26
N ALA A 25 -8.95 23.24 -4.23
CA ALA A 25 -9.25 22.40 -3.09
C ALA A 25 -8.53 22.94 -1.85
N PRO A 26 -9.15 22.91 -0.66
CA PRO A 26 -8.58 23.51 0.56
C PRO A 26 -7.29 22.81 1.02
N PHE A 27 -7.06 21.57 0.62
CA PHE A 27 -5.86 20.77 0.96
C PHE A 27 -4.73 20.88 -0.07
N LEU A 28 -4.92 21.64 -1.16
CA LEU A 28 -3.91 21.83 -2.20
C LEU A 28 -3.31 23.22 -2.13
N SER A 29 -1.98 23.27 -1.98
CA SER A 29 -1.20 24.50 -2.07
C SER A 29 -0.51 24.52 -3.43
N GLU A 30 -0.78 25.53 -4.25
CA GLU A 30 -0.07 25.72 -5.53
C GLU A 30 1.41 26.01 -5.25
N LYS A 31 2.30 25.22 -5.86
CA LYS A 31 3.74 25.35 -5.73
C LYS A 31 4.40 25.96 -6.93
N ASN A 32 3.94 25.61 -8.13
CA ASN A 32 4.56 26.08 -9.36
C ASN A 32 3.62 25.93 -10.55
N VAL A 33 3.91 26.67 -11.62
CA VAL A 33 3.25 26.54 -12.91
C VAL A 33 4.33 26.31 -13.96
N ILE A 34 4.16 25.26 -14.76
CA ILE A 34 5.03 24.92 -15.88
C ILE A 34 4.48 25.62 -17.12
N TYR A 35 5.32 26.46 -17.73
CA TYR A 35 5.00 27.20 -18.94
C TYR A 35 5.66 26.57 -20.16
N HIS A 36 4.99 26.61 -21.29
CA HIS A 36 5.55 26.31 -22.60
C HIS A 36 5.70 27.63 -23.37
N THR A 37 6.87 27.89 -23.92
CA THR A 37 7.12 29.07 -24.77
C THR A 37 6.75 28.75 -26.21
N ASP A 38 5.87 29.54 -26.82
CA ASP A 38 5.55 29.39 -28.23
C ASP A 38 6.66 29.93 -29.15
N ASP A 39 6.56 29.67 -30.45
CA ASP A 39 7.51 30.17 -31.47
C ASP A 39 7.54 31.71 -31.55
N SER A 40 6.58 32.39 -30.91
CA SER A 40 6.48 33.85 -30.82
C SER A 40 7.09 34.42 -29.53
N GLY A 41 7.61 33.57 -28.64
CA GLY A 41 8.22 33.96 -27.36
C GLY A 41 7.24 34.14 -26.19
N ASN A 42 5.95 33.83 -26.35
CA ASN A 42 4.96 33.91 -25.26
C ASN A 42 4.95 32.65 -24.40
N SER A 43 4.90 32.83 -23.08
CA SER A 43 4.84 31.74 -22.10
C SER A 43 3.39 31.37 -21.79
N ILE A 44 2.98 30.14 -22.17
CA ILE A 44 1.63 29.61 -21.99
C ILE A 44 1.63 28.59 -20.84
N PRO A 45 0.82 28.76 -19.78
CA PRO A 45 0.76 27.80 -18.68
C PRO A 45 0.19 26.48 -19.18
N THR A 46 0.96 25.40 -19.02
CA THR A 46 0.62 24.06 -19.55
C THR A 46 0.29 23.08 -18.43
N MET A 47 0.95 23.21 -17.27
CA MET A 47 0.69 22.37 -16.11
C MET A 47 0.85 23.16 -14.81
N PHE A 48 0.06 22.79 -13.80
CA PHE A 48 0.05 23.34 -12.45
C PHE A 48 0.53 22.26 -11.50
N LEU A 49 1.51 22.59 -10.65
CA LEU A 49 2.06 21.73 -9.60
C LEU A 49 1.49 22.16 -8.25
N TYR A 50 0.84 21.23 -7.57
CA TYR A 50 0.28 21.41 -6.24
C TYR A 50 1.00 20.51 -5.22
N GLU A 51 1.19 21.00 -4.00
CA GLU A 51 1.53 20.19 -2.83
C GLU A 51 0.26 19.91 -2.03
N ASN A 52 0.06 18.64 -1.67
CA ASN A 52 -0.99 18.22 -0.74
C ASN A 52 -0.52 18.44 0.70
N THR A 53 -1.15 19.37 1.40
CA THR A 53 -0.82 19.72 2.79
C THR A 53 -1.33 18.70 3.80
N GLN A 54 -2.25 17.82 3.39
CA GLN A 54 -2.84 16.76 4.21
C GLN A 54 -2.29 15.36 3.85
N CYS A 55 -1.07 15.29 3.30
CA CYS A 55 -0.43 14.03 2.93
C CYS A 55 0.06 13.27 4.18
N PHE A 56 -0.36 12.03 4.33
CA PHE A 56 0.15 11.09 5.32
C PHE A 56 1.41 10.40 4.75
N PRO A 57 2.39 10.03 5.59
CA PRO A 57 3.49 9.17 5.16
C PRO A 57 2.94 7.84 4.63
N ARG A 58 3.70 7.19 3.75
CA ARG A 58 3.32 5.85 3.24
C ARG A 58 3.19 4.82 4.35
N CYS A 59 4.05 4.93 5.38
CA CYS A 59 4.03 4.08 6.54
C CYS A 59 4.18 4.92 7.80
N PHE A 60 3.26 4.78 8.74
CA PHE A 60 3.19 5.63 9.92
C PHE A 60 2.60 4.91 11.12
N LEU A 61 2.80 5.49 12.30
CA LEU A 61 2.36 4.97 13.59
C LEU A 61 1.19 5.78 14.13
N ILE A 62 0.19 5.06 14.64
CA ILE A 62 -0.91 5.61 15.44
C ILE A 62 -0.89 4.93 16.81
N PRO A 63 -0.72 5.68 17.92
CA PRO A 63 -0.87 5.12 19.27
C PRO A 63 -2.27 4.54 19.49
N VAL A 64 -2.35 3.36 20.13
CA VAL A 64 -3.64 2.78 20.53
C VAL A 64 -4.14 3.52 21.77
N PRO A 65 -5.38 4.05 21.79
CA PRO A 65 -5.98 4.59 23.00
C PRO A 65 -6.00 3.53 24.12
N GLN A 66 -5.95 3.93 25.39
CA GLN A 66 -5.85 3.02 26.55
C GLN A 66 -7.00 1.99 26.68
N ASP A 67 -8.05 2.09 25.87
CA ASP A 67 -9.04 1.04 25.72
C ASP A 67 -8.48 -0.11 24.85
N ASN A 68 -8.07 -1.21 25.50
CA ASN A 68 -7.42 -2.38 24.90
C ASN A 68 -8.20 -3.07 23.76
N HIS A 69 -9.44 -2.65 23.46
CA HIS A 69 -10.27 -3.18 22.38
C HIS A 69 -10.47 -2.21 21.20
N CYS A 70 -9.70 -1.13 21.12
CA CYS A 70 -9.83 -0.17 20.01
C CYS A 70 -9.45 -0.82 18.66
N SER A 71 -10.43 -0.94 17.77
CA SER A 71 -10.20 -1.38 16.39
C SER A 71 -9.29 -0.40 15.65
N PRO A 72 -8.53 -0.84 14.64
CA PRO A 72 -7.62 0.07 13.94
C PRO A 72 -8.37 1.17 13.18
N ASP A 73 -9.61 0.93 12.73
CA ASP A 73 -10.48 1.96 12.15
C ASP A 73 -10.81 3.07 13.14
N ARG A 74 -11.18 2.70 14.38
CA ARG A 74 -11.47 3.67 15.44
C ARG A 74 -10.22 4.44 15.88
N ALA A 75 -9.08 3.75 16.00
CA ALA A 75 -7.82 4.39 16.32
C ALA A 75 -7.44 5.41 15.25
N PHE A 76 -7.65 5.08 13.97
CA PHE A 76 -7.43 6.01 12.86
C PHE A 76 -8.37 7.23 12.90
N GLU A 77 -9.66 7.02 13.16
CA GLU A 77 -10.64 8.11 13.27
C GLU A 77 -10.29 9.06 14.41
N TYR A 78 -10.01 8.51 15.59
CA TYR A 78 -9.60 9.29 16.75
C TYR A 78 -8.32 10.10 16.50
N PHE A 79 -7.34 9.51 15.83
CA PHE A 79 -6.11 10.20 15.45
C PHE A 79 -6.38 11.34 14.45
N ALA A 80 -7.24 11.10 13.45
CA ALA A 80 -7.59 12.08 12.43
C ALA A 80 -8.33 13.30 13.02
N GLU A 81 -9.21 13.09 14.00
CA GLU A 81 -9.94 14.16 14.69
C GLU A 81 -9.00 15.11 15.46
N GLN A 82 -7.87 14.61 15.95
CA GLN A 82 -6.91 15.42 16.70
C GLN A 82 -6.03 16.33 15.83
N ASN A 83 -6.13 16.25 14.49
CA ASN A 83 -5.27 16.98 13.56
C ASN A 83 -3.77 16.84 13.87
N THR A 84 -3.36 15.67 14.37
CA THR A 84 -1.97 15.41 14.71
C THR A 84 -1.20 14.88 13.49
N VAL A 85 0.07 15.27 13.37
CA VAL A 85 0.93 14.74 12.31
C VAL A 85 1.38 13.34 12.69
N PRO A 86 1.13 12.32 11.85
CA PRO A 86 1.49 10.95 12.17
C PRO A 86 3.01 10.75 12.19
N VAL A 87 3.49 9.94 13.14
CA VAL A 87 4.92 9.60 13.24
C VAL A 87 5.28 8.65 12.10
N SER A 88 6.17 9.09 11.21
CA SER A 88 6.61 8.29 10.07
C SER A 88 7.43 7.09 10.52
N ALA A 89 7.18 5.93 9.92
CA ALA A 89 7.97 4.73 10.09
C ALA A 89 8.97 4.57 8.93
N HIS A 90 10.17 4.08 9.23
CA HIS A 90 11.24 3.99 8.24
C HIS A 90 11.08 2.73 7.37
N ILE A 91 10.80 2.91 6.09
CA ILE A 91 10.74 1.82 5.11
C ILE A 91 12.16 1.50 4.64
N VAL A 92 12.68 0.35 5.06
CA VAL A 92 14.02 -0.14 4.70
C VAL A 92 14.04 -0.67 3.27
N LYS A 93 12.97 -1.34 2.85
CA LYS A 93 12.86 -1.92 1.51
C LYS A 93 11.42 -1.88 1.04
N TYR A 94 11.21 -1.48 -0.21
CA TYR A 94 9.90 -1.44 -0.83
C TYR A 94 9.95 -2.11 -2.20
N THR A 95 9.30 -3.25 -2.35
CA THR A 95 9.19 -4.01 -3.60
C THR A 95 7.75 -4.51 -3.76
N PRO A 96 7.32 -4.88 -4.98
CA PRO A 96 5.96 -5.39 -5.20
C PRO A 96 5.57 -6.58 -4.32
N ASN A 97 6.54 -7.46 -4.00
CA ASN A 97 6.30 -8.70 -3.25
C ASN A 97 6.77 -8.64 -1.79
N SER A 98 7.48 -7.59 -1.39
CA SER A 98 7.97 -7.46 -0.02
C SER A 98 8.15 -6.00 0.42
N VAL A 99 7.75 -5.71 1.65
CA VAL A 99 7.97 -4.41 2.30
C VAL A 99 8.61 -4.66 3.66
N LEU A 100 9.76 -4.05 3.90
CA LEU A 100 10.47 -4.13 5.18
C LEU A 100 10.44 -2.76 5.85
N VAL A 101 10.01 -2.73 7.10
CA VAL A 101 9.84 -1.51 7.89
C VAL A 101 10.56 -1.68 9.24
N THR A 102 11.18 -0.61 9.69
CA THR A 102 11.76 -0.50 11.03
C THR A 102 11.18 0.72 11.73
N CYS A 103 10.75 0.55 12.98
CA CYS A 103 10.21 1.65 13.76
C CYS A 103 10.48 1.47 15.26
N HIS A 104 10.37 2.57 15.99
CA HIS A 104 10.41 2.59 17.45
C HIS A 104 9.06 3.11 17.96
N THR A 105 8.42 2.34 18.83
CA THR A 105 7.11 2.65 19.41
C THR A 105 7.27 2.90 20.90
N VAL A 106 6.85 4.07 21.38
CA VAL A 106 6.91 4.43 22.82
C VAL A 106 5.73 3.87 23.63
N ALA A 107 4.72 3.35 22.94
CA ALA A 107 3.55 2.71 23.50
C ALA A 107 2.97 1.76 22.45
N GLN A 108 2.03 0.91 22.86
CA GLN A 108 1.29 0.06 21.94
C GLN A 108 0.67 0.91 20.81
N SER A 109 0.99 0.57 19.56
CA SER A 109 0.67 1.39 18.39
C SER A 109 0.25 0.53 17.22
N TYR A 110 -0.65 1.03 16.38
CA TYR A 110 -0.86 0.51 15.04
C TYR A 110 0.19 1.08 14.09
N LEU A 111 0.94 0.20 13.44
CA LEU A 111 1.67 0.55 12.22
C LEU A 111 0.70 0.45 11.05
N ILE A 112 0.46 1.56 10.37
CA ILE A 112 -0.39 1.62 9.18
C ILE A 112 0.49 1.78 7.95
N LEU A 113 0.21 0.96 6.94
CA LEU A 113 0.77 1.06 5.61
C LEU A 113 -0.35 1.43 4.63
N SER A 114 -0.18 2.58 3.97
CA SER A 114 -1.12 3.17 3.01
C SER A 114 -1.11 2.46 1.65
N ASP A 115 -1.07 1.13 1.67
CA ASP A 115 -1.08 0.25 0.50
C ASP A 115 -2.33 -0.64 0.54
N CYS A 116 -2.88 -0.95 -0.63
CA CYS A 116 -4.09 -1.77 -0.75
C CYS A 116 -3.92 -3.17 -0.10
N LEU A 117 -4.81 -3.56 0.80
CA LEU A 117 -4.88 -4.89 1.38
C LEU A 117 -5.47 -5.86 0.34
N PHE A 118 -4.60 -6.69 -0.23
CA PHE A 118 -5.02 -7.81 -1.07
C PHE A 118 -4.92 -9.15 -0.31
N PRO A 119 -5.79 -10.14 -0.60
CA PRO A 119 -5.61 -11.49 -0.10
C PRO A 119 -4.24 -12.06 -0.51
N GLY A 120 -3.55 -12.74 0.41
CA GLY A 120 -2.23 -13.34 0.17
C GLY A 120 -1.04 -12.57 0.77
N TRP A 121 -1.26 -11.36 1.31
CA TRP A 121 -0.24 -10.71 2.13
C TRP A 121 -0.11 -11.40 3.50
N LYS A 122 1.13 -11.64 3.91
CA LYS A 122 1.51 -12.16 5.23
C LYS A 122 2.42 -11.14 5.90
N ALA A 123 2.37 -11.07 7.24
CA ALA A 123 3.18 -10.15 8.00
C ALA A 123 3.95 -10.87 9.10
N GLU A 124 5.14 -10.36 9.37
CA GLU A 124 5.99 -10.80 10.47
C GLU A 124 6.42 -9.57 11.28
N VAL A 125 6.32 -9.66 12.60
CA VAL A 125 6.87 -8.68 13.54
C VAL A 125 7.94 -9.38 14.34
N ASN A 126 9.17 -8.88 14.27
CA ASN A 126 10.34 -9.45 14.95
C ASN A 126 10.51 -10.97 14.66
N GLY A 127 10.22 -11.38 13.42
CA GLY A 127 10.32 -12.77 12.95
C GLY A 127 9.14 -13.68 13.32
N LYS A 128 8.11 -13.17 14.03
CA LYS A 128 6.90 -13.94 14.37
C LYS A 128 5.75 -13.54 13.45
N GLN A 129 5.00 -14.52 12.95
CA GLN A 129 3.82 -14.29 12.12
C GLN A 129 2.79 -13.46 12.89
N HIS A 130 2.23 -12.46 12.21
CA HIS A 130 1.29 -11.52 12.78
C HIS A 130 0.10 -11.31 11.85
N ARG A 131 -1.09 -11.18 12.44
CA ARG A 131 -2.31 -10.92 11.68
C ARG A 131 -2.30 -9.49 11.15
N ILE A 132 -2.50 -9.34 9.84
CA ILE A 132 -2.74 -8.04 9.20
C ILE A 132 -4.20 -7.66 9.46
N LEU A 133 -4.41 -6.43 9.92
CA LEU A 133 -5.72 -5.85 10.17
C LEU A 133 -6.06 -4.84 9.06
N PRO A 134 -7.26 -4.88 8.46
CA PRO A 134 -7.69 -3.84 7.53
C PRO A 134 -7.93 -2.51 8.24
N VAL A 135 -7.67 -1.39 7.57
CA VAL A 135 -8.06 -0.04 8.01
C VAL A 135 -8.69 0.71 6.85
N LYS A 136 -9.84 1.36 7.07
CA LYS A 136 -10.64 2.04 6.04
C LYS A 136 -10.84 1.18 4.78
N THR A 137 -11.01 -0.13 4.98
CA THR A 137 -11.23 -1.16 3.94
C THR A 137 -10.05 -1.42 2.99
N ALA A 138 -9.11 -0.47 2.83
CA ALA A 138 -8.03 -0.56 1.85
C ALA A 138 -6.64 -0.66 2.47
N PHE A 139 -6.38 -0.14 3.66
CA PHE A 139 -5.02 -0.10 4.22
C PHE A 139 -4.71 -1.31 5.09
N ARG A 140 -3.42 -1.52 5.34
CA ARG A 140 -2.91 -2.63 6.15
C ARG A 140 -2.38 -2.09 7.47
N ALA A 141 -2.80 -2.68 8.57
CA ALA A 141 -2.30 -2.37 9.89
C ALA A 141 -1.72 -3.59 10.60
N LEU A 142 -0.73 -3.33 11.46
CA LEU A 142 -0.22 -4.28 12.44
C LEU A 142 -0.23 -3.64 13.81
N LEU A 143 -0.72 -4.38 14.80
CA LEU A 143 -0.60 -4.00 16.19
C LEU A 143 0.84 -4.28 16.67
N LEU A 144 1.54 -3.24 17.07
CA LEU A 144 2.90 -3.31 17.59
C LEU A 144 2.90 -3.06 19.09
N GLN A 145 3.74 -3.81 19.79
CA GLN A 145 4.06 -3.54 21.20
C GLN A 145 5.09 -2.40 21.30
N GLU A 146 5.24 -1.85 22.49
CA GLU A 146 6.31 -0.88 22.80
C GLU A 146 7.70 -1.46 22.47
N GLY A 147 8.60 -0.60 21.98
CA GLY A 147 10.00 -0.91 21.73
C GLY A 147 10.41 -0.82 20.26
N GLN A 148 11.56 -1.42 19.95
CA GLN A 148 12.06 -1.52 18.58
C GLN A 148 11.39 -2.67 17.85
N ASN A 149 10.80 -2.38 16.70
CA ASN A 149 10.09 -3.35 15.90
C ASN A 149 10.66 -3.41 14.48
N ARG A 150 10.91 -4.64 14.01
CA ARG A 150 11.22 -4.94 12.62
C ARG A 150 10.06 -5.69 12.00
N ILE A 151 9.46 -5.08 10.99
CA ILE A 151 8.26 -5.57 10.35
C ILE A 151 8.59 -6.00 8.92
N GLY A 152 8.12 -7.18 8.54
CA GLY A 152 8.17 -7.66 7.16
C GLY A 152 6.77 -7.98 6.65
N PHE A 153 6.40 -7.40 5.52
CA PHE A 153 5.23 -7.81 4.73
C PHE A 153 5.71 -8.58 3.52
N TYR A 154 5.08 -9.73 3.25
CA TYR A 154 5.43 -10.60 2.13
C TYR A 154 4.17 -11.03 1.39
N PHE A 155 4.18 -10.88 0.06
CA PHE A 155 3.09 -11.34 -0.78
C PHE A 155 3.30 -12.81 -1.15
N ARG A 156 2.44 -13.68 -0.61
CA ARG A 156 2.46 -15.14 -0.83
C ARG A 156 1.02 -15.64 -1.02
N PRO A 157 0.41 -15.40 -2.20
CA PRO A 157 -0.96 -15.82 -2.47
C PRO A 157 -1.08 -17.33 -2.65
N ASP A 158 -2.16 -17.91 -2.13
CA ASP A 158 -2.42 -19.35 -2.22
C ASP A 158 -2.70 -19.79 -3.68
N SER A 159 -3.15 -18.88 -4.54
CA SER A 159 -3.38 -19.13 -5.97
C SER A 159 -2.11 -19.57 -6.72
N LEU A 160 -0.93 -19.11 -6.31
CA LEU A 160 0.34 -19.56 -6.91
C LEU A 160 0.61 -21.03 -6.63
N LEU A 161 0.26 -21.51 -5.42
CA LEU A 161 0.39 -22.92 -5.07
C LEU A 161 -0.56 -23.78 -5.91
N ILE A 162 -1.83 -23.34 -6.03
CA ILE A 162 -2.85 -24.02 -6.82
C ILE A 162 -2.45 -24.08 -8.31
N GLY A 163 -2.01 -22.96 -8.87
CA GLY A 163 -1.53 -22.89 -10.26
C GLY A 163 -0.32 -23.80 -10.51
N GLY A 164 0.58 -23.92 -9.52
CA GLY A 164 1.69 -24.86 -9.57
C GLY A 164 1.24 -26.32 -9.67
N PHE A 165 0.25 -26.73 -8.86
CA PHE A 165 -0.31 -28.08 -8.95
C PHE A 165 -1.01 -28.35 -10.28
N ILE A 166 -1.79 -27.40 -10.79
CA ILE A 166 -2.45 -27.52 -12.10
C ILE A 166 -1.41 -27.69 -13.21
N THR A 167 -0.36 -26.88 -13.20
CA THR A 167 0.73 -26.92 -14.20
C THR A 167 1.47 -28.26 -14.15
N CYS A 168 1.76 -28.79 -12.96
CA CYS A 168 2.38 -30.10 -12.83
C CYS A 168 1.45 -31.20 -13.36
N GLY A 169 0.15 -31.14 -13.03
CA GLY A 169 -0.85 -32.09 -13.51
C GLY A 169 -0.99 -32.10 -15.03
N THR A 170 -1.05 -30.93 -15.67
CA THR A 170 -1.14 -30.83 -17.14
C THR A 170 0.14 -31.31 -17.81
N LEU A 171 1.31 -31.03 -17.24
CA LEU A 171 2.59 -31.51 -17.77
C LEU A 171 2.68 -33.04 -17.70
N ILE A 172 2.28 -33.66 -16.59
CA ILE A 172 2.24 -35.11 -16.43
C ILE A 172 1.27 -35.73 -17.44
N PHE A 173 0.06 -35.17 -17.57
CA PHE A 173 -0.92 -35.64 -18.55
C PHE A 173 -0.42 -35.53 -19.99
N TYR A 174 0.22 -34.40 -20.34
CA TYR A 174 0.83 -34.23 -21.66
C TYR A 174 1.91 -35.27 -21.92
N MET A 175 2.81 -35.49 -20.95
CA MET A 175 3.89 -36.48 -21.07
C MET A 175 3.36 -37.92 -21.22
N THR A 176 2.30 -38.30 -20.49
CA THR A 176 1.71 -39.64 -20.62
C THR A 176 1.08 -39.84 -22.00
N VAL A 177 0.36 -38.83 -22.53
CA VAL A 177 -0.21 -38.85 -23.87
C VAL A 177 0.87 -38.97 -24.94
N VAL A 178 1.93 -38.16 -24.85
CA VAL A 178 3.07 -38.21 -25.79
C VAL A 178 3.73 -39.60 -25.77
N VAL A 179 4.06 -40.13 -24.59
CA VAL A 179 4.65 -41.47 -24.46
C VAL A 179 3.73 -42.55 -25.04
N TYR A 180 2.43 -42.46 -24.79
CA TYR A 180 1.44 -43.39 -25.35
C TYR A 180 1.41 -43.35 -26.90
N LEU A 181 1.39 -42.15 -27.48
CA LEU A 181 1.41 -41.98 -28.95
C LEU A 181 2.71 -42.47 -29.59
N LEU A 182 3.86 -42.23 -28.95
CA LEU A 182 5.16 -42.72 -29.42
C LEU A 182 5.23 -44.25 -29.38
N ARG A 183 4.78 -44.88 -28.29
CA ARG A 183 4.71 -46.36 -28.18
C ARG A 183 3.78 -46.97 -29.23
N LYS A 184 2.70 -46.27 -29.58
CA LYS A 184 1.78 -46.73 -30.64
C LYS A 184 2.44 -46.68 -32.03
N ARG A 185 3.23 -45.65 -32.34
CA ARG A 185 3.93 -45.53 -33.63
C ARG A 185 5.03 -46.57 -33.83
N VAL A 186 5.73 -47.00 -32.78
CA VAL A 186 6.83 -47.99 -32.87
C VAL A 186 6.33 -49.42 -33.08
N LYS A 187 5.04 -49.70 -32.80
CA LYS A 187 4.43 -51.02 -32.98
C LYS A 187 3.78 -51.24 -34.37
N ILE A 188 3.92 -50.30 -35.30
CA ILE A 188 3.48 -50.39 -36.69
C ILE A 188 4.72 -50.52 -37.56
#